data_AF-A0A8J7A5Z4-F1
#
_entry.id   AF-A0A8J7A5Z4-F1
#
_cell.length_a   1.000
_cell.length_b   1.000
_cell.length_c   1.000
_cell.angle_alpha   90.00
_cell.angle_beta   90.00
_cell.angle_gamma   90.00
#
_symmetry.space_group_name_H-M   'P 1'
#
loop_
_entity.id
_entity.type
_entity.pdbx_description
1 polymer ?
#
loop_
_entity_poly.entity_id
_entity_poly.type
_entity_poly.pdbx_seq_one_letter_code
_entity_poly.pdbx_strand_id
1 'polypeptide(L)'
;MQSNARPLAKPVAAPSHWLKDTALGMVSTTSFPAIIGTADAMMKSSNVYLVGYEKTGGGHCTAIVRGGVADVRMAVKAGEETAKQFGQFVSASLIPRPMANLEAVLPICARLEEFQQVGSTISSGALGLLETRGFPAMVGAADAMTKAAEITLLAHETIGEGLCTIIIQGSLSNVAIAVEAGMHEAERIGELNAVMVIPRPLGDLERSLPQAKQEPVKEPQPIRLPLNLEERQKELVPAATPEVETPAKRLEEPLEEPLEEPLEKREPLPEPPERRE
;
A
#
# COMPACT_ATOMS: atom_id res chain seq x y z
N MET A 1 32.12 -20.93 -41.21
CA MET A 1 32.27 -19.88 -40.17
C MET A 1 31.19 -18.84 -40.41
N GLN A 2 30.02 -19.00 -39.79
CA GLN A 2 28.94 -18.01 -39.90
C GLN A 2 29.19 -16.91 -38.86
N SER A 3 29.38 -15.68 -39.34
CA SER A 3 29.64 -14.50 -38.51
C SER A 3 28.36 -14.06 -37.80
N ASN A 4 28.29 -14.31 -36.49
CA ASN A 4 27.29 -13.73 -35.60
C ASN A 4 27.61 -12.23 -35.37
N ALA A 5 27.21 -11.38 -36.31
CA ALA A 5 27.15 -9.94 -36.04
C ALA A 5 25.86 -9.67 -35.27
N ARG A 6 25.98 -9.34 -33.97
CA ARG A 6 24.88 -8.73 -33.21
C ARG A 6 24.39 -7.50 -33.97
N PRO A 7 23.06 -7.32 -34.18
CA PRO A 7 22.57 -6.08 -34.75
C PRO A 7 22.97 -4.92 -33.83
N LEU A 8 23.68 -3.94 -34.38
CA LEU A 8 23.94 -2.67 -33.71
C LEU A 8 22.61 -2.09 -33.26
N ALA A 9 22.49 -1.79 -31.96
CA ALA A 9 21.31 -1.15 -31.40
C ALA A 9 20.97 0.08 -32.24
N LYS A 10 19.71 0.16 -32.70
CA LYS A 10 19.22 1.35 -33.42
C LYS A 10 19.52 2.57 -32.55
N PRO A 11 20.04 3.68 -33.11
CA PRO A 11 20.25 4.89 -32.34
C PRO A 11 18.90 5.29 -31.72
N VAL A 12 18.88 5.40 -30.39
CA VAL A 12 17.76 5.99 -29.66
C VAL A 12 17.56 7.38 -30.24
N ALA A 13 16.34 7.68 -30.70
CA ALA A 13 16.02 8.97 -31.28
C ALA A 13 16.43 10.08 -30.29
N ALA A 14 17.04 11.15 -30.79
CA ALA A 14 17.46 12.26 -29.93
C ALA A 14 16.24 12.79 -29.15
N PRO A 15 16.37 13.06 -27.83
CA PRO A 15 15.26 13.55 -27.02
C PRO A 15 14.67 14.78 -27.68
N SER A 16 13.35 14.75 -27.78
CA SER A 16 12.56 15.74 -28.50
C SER A 16 12.94 17.18 -28.10
N HIS A 17 13.14 18.03 -29.12
CA HIS A 17 13.69 19.39 -29.06
C HIS A 17 13.05 20.31 -28.00
N TRP A 18 11.79 20.09 -27.61
CA TRP A 18 10.99 21.06 -26.84
C TRP A 18 11.48 21.34 -25.41
N LEU A 19 12.36 20.51 -24.83
CA LEU A 19 12.98 20.76 -23.52
C LEU A 19 14.25 21.61 -23.56
N LYS A 20 14.82 21.83 -24.76
CA LYS A 20 16.02 22.66 -24.91
C LYS A 20 15.72 24.08 -24.46
N ASP A 21 16.62 24.66 -23.67
CA ASP A 21 16.51 26.01 -23.09
C ASP A 21 15.38 26.23 -22.08
N THR A 22 14.78 25.17 -21.52
CA THR A 22 13.83 25.31 -20.41
C THR A 22 14.56 25.40 -19.06
N ALA A 23 13.92 26.02 -18.07
CA ALA A 23 14.42 26.05 -16.69
C ALA A 23 14.21 24.70 -16.01
N LEU A 24 15.05 24.37 -15.03
CA LEU A 24 14.97 23.17 -14.20
C LEU A 24 14.53 23.56 -12.80
N GLY A 25 13.52 22.88 -12.27
CA GLY A 25 13.09 22.95 -10.88
C GLY A 25 13.20 21.61 -10.20
N MET A 26 13.67 21.61 -8.96
CA MET A 26 13.82 20.40 -8.15
C MET A 26 13.35 20.68 -6.73
N VAL A 27 12.60 19.74 -6.17
CA VAL A 27 12.23 19.72 -4.74
C VAL A 27 12.46 18.31 -4.22
N SER A 28 13.14 18.17 -3.09
CA SER A 28 13.48 16.89 -2.48
C SER A 28 12.77 16.70 -1.15
N THR A 29 12.28 15.48 -0.92
CA THR A 29 11.64 15.04 0.33
C THR A 29 12.24 13.74 0.88
N THR A 30 11.94 13.43 2.14
CA THR A 30 12.30 12.18 2.84
C THR A 30 11.23 11.08 2.79
N SER A 31 10.26 11.19 1.87
CA SER A 31 9.11 10.30 1.79
C SER A 31 8.53 10.28 0.38
N PHE A 32 8.08 9.12 -0.09
CA PHE A 32 7.48 8.99 -1.42
C PHE A 32 6.07 9.62 -1.49
N PRO A 33 5.12 9.38 -0.57
CA PRO A 33 3.85 10.11 -0.53
C PRO A 33 4.03 11.64 -0.56
N ALA A 34 5.00 12.15 0.21
CA ALA A 34 5.30 13.58 0.24
C ALA A 34 5.78 14.09 -1.12
N ILE A 35 6.60 13.33 -1.86
CA ILE A 35 7.11 13.77 -3.17
C ILE A 35 6.02 13.79 -4.24
N ILE A 36 5.06 12.87 -4.18
CA ILE A 36 3.94 12.81 -5.13
C ILE A 36 3.00 13.99 -4.88
N GLY A 37 2.65 14.28 -3.62
CA GLY A 37 1.86 15.47 -3.28
C GLY A 37 2.59 16.78 -3.61
N THR A 38 3.91 16.81 -3.42
CA THR A 38 4.75 17.95 -3.81
C THR A 38 4.72 18.16 -5.32
N ALA A 39 4.91 17.12 -6.13
CA ALA A 39 4.86 17.23 -7.59
C ALA A 39 3.46 17.64 -8.09
N ASP A 40 2.40 17.11 -7.50
CA ASP A 40 1.02 17.54 -7.78
C ASP A 40 0.84 19.05 -7.53
N ALA A 41 1.32 19.56 -6.41
CA ALA A 41 1.28 20.98 -6.08
C ALA A 41 2.11 21.83 -7.06
N MET A 42 3.32 21.38 -7.41
CA MET A 42 4.19 22.04 -8.39
C MET A 42 3.49 22.19 -9.74
N MET A 43 2.91 21.10 -10.25
CA MET A 43 2.22 21.08 -11.55
C MET A 43 0.88 21.83 -11.55
N LYS A 44 0.19 21.92 -10.40
CA LYS A 44 -1.06 22.70 -10.28
C LYS A 44 -0.84 24.20 -10.15
N SER A 45 0.34 24.62 -9.72
CA SER A 45 0.64 26.03 -9.45
C SER A 45 1.01 26.86 -10.69
N SER A 46 1.53 26.22 -11.75
CA SER A 46 2.07 26.89 -12.94
C SER A 46 2.20 25.94 -14.11
N ASN A 47 2.51 26.47 -15.30
CA ASN A 47 2.66 25.66 -16.52
C ASN A 47 4.04 24.99 -16.58
N VAL A 48 4.21 23.91 -15.83
CA VAL A 48 5.43 23.09 -15.81
C VAL A 48 5.15 21.64 -16.19
N TYR A 49 6.15 20.99 -16.77
CA TYR A 49 6.14 19.58 -17.10
C TYR A 49 6.89 18.80 -16.03
N LEU A 50 6.28 17.73 -15.51
CA LEU A 50 6.96 16.79 -14.65
C LEU A 50 7.85 15.87 -15.51
N VAL A 51 9.14 15.84 -15.21
CA VAL A 51 10.09 14.91 -15.84
C VAL A 51 10.02 13.55 -15.17
N GLY A 52 9.90 13.55 -13.85
CA GLY A 52 9.78 12.34 -13.03
C GLY A 52 10.33 12.56 -11.62
N TYR A 53 10.65 11.44 -10.98
CA TYR A 53 11.19 11.38 -9.63
C TYR A 53 12.54 10.69 -9.62
N GLU A 54 13.52 11.31 -8.98
CA GLU A 54 14.83 10.69 -8.76
C GLU A 54 14.94 10.20 -7.32
N LYS A 55 15.13 8.89 -7.17
CA LYS A 55 15.25 8.20 -5.90
C LYS A 55 16.74 7.97 -5.63
N THR A 56 17.31 8.70 -4.68
CA THR A 56 18.75 8.62 -4.37
C THR A 56 19.07 7.58 -3.30
N GLY A 57 18.05 6.90 -2.77
CA GLY A 57 18.16 6.00 -1.63
C GLY A 57 18.14 6.76 -0.31
N GLY A 58 18.21 6.03 0.81
CA GLY A 58 18.17 6.64 2.14
C GLY A 58 16.82 7.29 2.47
N GLY A 59 15.73 6.91 1.81
CA GLY A 59 14.43 7.57 1.98
C GLY A 59 14.30 8.89 1.23
N HIS A 60 15.28 9.29 0.42
CA HIS A 60 15.26 10.58 -0.28
C HIS A 60 14.72 10.44 -1.71
N CYS A 61 13.79 11.32 -2.06
CA CYS A 61 13.18 11.38 -3.38
C CYS A 61 13.11 12.84 -3.86
N THR A 62 13.37 13.08 -5.15
CA THR A 62 13.38 14.43 -5.75
C THR A 62 12.42 14.50 -6.92
N ALA A 63 11.45 15.41 -6.87
CA ALA A 63 10.58 15.75 -7.98
C ALA A 63 11.30 16.73 -8.91
N ILE A 64 11.29 16.44 -10.20
CA ILE A 64 12.00 17.21 -11.22
C ILE A 64 10.98 17.77 -12.21
N VAL A 65 10.95 19.10 -12.37
CA VAL A 65 10.06 19.79 -13.32
C VAL A 65 10.83 20.66 -14.29
N ARG A 66 10.25 20.89 -15.47
CA ARG A 66 10.81 21.71 -16.55
C ARG A 66 9.76 22.70 -17.06
N GLY A 67 10.18 23.88 -17.50
CA GLY A 67 9.26 24.90 -18.02
C GLY A 67 9.91 26.27 -18.19
N GLY A 68 9.09 27.32 -18.28
CA GLY A 68 9.58 28.70 -18.26
C GLY A 68 10.20 29.06 -16.91
N VAL A 69 11.19 29.96 -16.89
CA VAL A 69 11.88 30.37 -15.63
C VAL A 69 10.90 30.91 -14.58
N ALA A 70 9.87 31.66 -15.01
CA ALA A 70 8.84 32.19 -14.12
C ALA A 70 7.94 31.07 -13.58
N ASP A 71 7.47 30.17 -14.44
CA ASP A 71 6.64 29.03 -14.05
C ASP A 71 7.38 28.11 -13.08
N VAL A 72 8.60 27.71 -13.42
CA VAL A 72 9.44 26.86 -12.57
C VAL A 72 9.70 27.50 -11.20
N ARG A 73 9.87 28.82 -11.14
CA ARG A 73 10.01 29.53 -9.85
C ARG A 73 8.76 29.41 -9.00
N MET A 74 7.58 29.56 -9.61
CA MET A 74 6.29 29.42 -8.91
C MET A 74 6.07 27.97 -8.48
N ALA A 75 6.32 27.01 -9.36
CA ALA A 75 6.25 25.58 -9.07
C ALA A 75 7.13 25.19 -7.88
N VAL A 76 8.42 25.53 -7.93
CA VAL A 76 9.36 25.17 -6.86
C VAL A 76 8.94 25.77 -5.52
N LYS A 77 8.45 27.01 -5.50
CA LYS A 77 7.95 27.64 -4.28
C LYS A 77 6.71 26.92 -3.71
N ALA A 78 5.75 26.58 -4.57
CA ALA A 78 4.56 25.84 -4.16
C ALA A 78 4.93 24.44 -3.62
N GLY A 79 5.82 23.74 -4.31
CA GLY A 79 6.31 22.43 -3.89
C GLY A 79 7.08 22.48 -2.56
N GLU A 80 7.94 23.49 -2.37
CA GLU A 80 8.66 23.71 -1.11
C GLU A 80 7.69 23.95 0.05
N GLU A 81 6.66 24.76 -0.14
CA GLU A 81 5.64 25.01 0.88
C GLU A 81 4.87 23.73 1.24
N THR A 82 4.43 22.96 0.24
CA THR A 82 3.78 21.67 0.44
C THR A 82 4.68 20.70 1.20
N ALA A 83 5.92 20.50 0.76
CA ALA A 83 6.87 19.60 1.42
C ALA A 83 7.13 19.99 2.88
N LYS A 84 7.19 21.29 3.19
CA LYS A 84 7.35 21.80 4.56
C LYS A 84 6.09 21.58 5.41
N GLN A 85 4.89 21.75 4.85
CA GLN A 85 3.64 21.46 5.54
C GLN A 85 3.55 19.99 5.96
N PHE A 86 4.07 19.08 5.15
CA PHE A 86 4.16 17.65 5.49
C PHE A 86 5.34 17.30 6.42
N GLY A 87 6.22 18.25 6.75
CA GLY A 87 7.38 18.01 7.61
C GLY A 87 8.46 17.12 6.97
N GLN A 88 8.45 16.96 5.65
CA GLN A 88 9.33 16.03 4.92
C GLN A 88 10.26 16.78 3.94
N PHE A 89 10.42 18.09 4.07
CA PHE A 89 11.26 18.90 3.18
C PHE A 89 12.75 18.71 3.43
N VAL A 90 13.52 18.51 2.36
CA VAL A 90 15.00 18.43 2.42
C VAL A 90 15.63 19.67 1.78
N SER A 91 15.36 19.89 0.49
CA SER A 91 15.95 21.00 -0.27
C SER A 91 15.13 21.32 -1.51
N ALA A 92 15.33 22.51 -2.07
CA ALA A 92 14.76 22.94 -3.33
C ALA A 92 15.78 23.75 -4.14
N SER A 93 15.73 23.66 -5.47
CA SER A 93 16.64 24.37 -6.35
C SER A 93 15.99 24.73 -7.68
N LEU A 94 16.40 25.87 -8.24
CA LEU A 94 16.01 26.34 -9.56
C LEU A 94 17.27 26.67 -10.36
N ILE A 95 17.37 26.11 -11.57
CA ILE A 95 18.42 26.43 -12.54
C ILE A 95 17.74 27.04 -13.77
N PRO A 96 17.89 28.36 -14.03
CA PRO A 96 17.17 29.00 -15.13
C PRO A 96 17.55 28.48 -16.51
N ARG A 97 18.81 28.04 -16.66
CA ARG A 97 19.38 27.57 -17.92
C ARG A 97 20.45 26.51 -17.65
N PRO A 98 20.06 25.24 -17.40
CA PRO A 98 21.05 24.17 -17.24
C PRO A 98 21.87 24.03 -18.52
N MET A 99 23.17 23.80 -18.36
CA MET A 99 24.06 23.60 -19.51
C MET A 99 23.78 22.25 -20.16
N ALA A 100 23.97 22.17 -21.49
CA ALA A 100 23.72 20.95 -22.26
C ALA A 100 24.45 19.71 -21.71
N ASN A 101 25.66 19.86 -21.16
CA ASN A 101 26.39 18.74 -20.57
C ASN A 101 25.66 18.16 -19.34
N LEU A 102 24.97 18.99 -18.56
CA LEU A 102 24.19 18.53 -17.41
C LEU A 102 23.00 17.69 -17.87
N GLU A 103 22.32 18.14 -18.92
CA GLU A 103 21.18 17.45 -19.53
C GLU A 103 21.56 16.12 -20.20
N ALA A 104 22.79 16.02 -20.70
CA ALA A 104 23.31 14.81 -21.33
C ALA A 104 23.67 13.71 -20.33
N VAL A 105 23.95 14.08 -19.07
CA VAL A 105 24.47 13.15 -18.05
C VAL A 105 23.43 12.84 -16.97
N LEU A 106 22.63 13.83 -16.56
CA LEU A 106 21.67 13.67 -15.46
C LEU A 106 20.26 13.37 -15.96
N PRO A 107 19.43 12.65 -15.17
CA PRO A 107 18.04 12.34 -15.51
C PRO A 107 17.10 13.56 -15.31
N ILE A 108 17.47 14.72 -15.88
CA ILE A 108 16.79 16.02 -15.69
C ILE A 108 16.00 16.49 -16.92
N CYS A 109 16.14 15.83 -18.06
CA CYS A 109 15.51 16.26 -19.32
C CYS A 109 14.50 15.28 -19.90
N ALA A 110 14.66 13.97 -19.76
CA ALA A 110 13.77 13.04 -20.46
C ALA A 110 13.56 11.74 -19.70
N ARG A 111 12.34 11.57 -19.20
CA ARG A 111 11.71 10.26 -19.07
C ARG A 111 10.31 10.18 -19.71
N LEU A 112 9.95 11.16 -20.55
CA LEU A 112 8.61 11.23 -21.14
C LEU A 112 8.31 10.10 -22.15
N GLU A 113 9.33 9.59 -22.84
CA GLU A 113 9.16 8.51 -23.84
C GLU A 113 8.94 7.13 -23.19
N GLU A 114 9.32 6.92 -21.93
CA GLU A 114 8.98 5.71 -21.17
C GLU A 114 7.49 5.70 -20.75
N PHE A 115 6.90 6.87 -20.52
CA PHE A 115 5.49 7.01 -20.10
C PHE A 115 4.49 6.90 -21.25
N GLN A 116 4.90 7.08 -22.51
CA GLN A 116 4.01 7.02 -23.68
C GLN A 116 3.62 5.59 -24.11
N GLN A 117 4.37 4.57 -23.71
CA GLN A 117 4.02 3.17 -24.04
C GLN A 117 2.96 2.57 -23.11
N VAL A 118 2.59 3.28 -22.06
CA VAL A 118 1.60 2.83 -21.09
C VAL A 118 0.22 3.25 -21.59
N GLY A 119 -0.31 2.44 -22.51
CA GLY A 119 -1.72 2.47 -22.86
C GLY A 119 -2.56 1.88 -21.73
N SER A 120 -2.70 2.59 -20.61
CA SER A 120 -3.81 2.34 -19.70
C SER A 120 -4.82 3.47 -19.84
N THR A 121 -6.08 3.11 -20.10
CA THR A 121 -7.23 3.99 -19.99
C THR A 121 -7.40 4.27 -18.50
N ILE A 122 -6.62 5.19 -17.95
CA ILE A 122 -6.67 5.51 -16.53
C ILE A 122 -8.01 6.23 -16.28
N SER A 123 -8.86 5.59 -15.49
CA SER A 123 -10.04 6.24 -14.92
C SER A 123 -9.56 7.36 -14.00
N SER A 124 -10.09 8.58 -14.17
CA SER A 124 -9.77 9.78 -13.42
C SER A 124 -10.20 9.70 -11.94
N GLY A 125 -9.55 8.83 -11.17
CA GLY A 125 -9.83 8.58 -9.76
C GLY A 125 -8.93 9.40 -8.84
N ALA A 126 -9.32 9.52 -7.58
CA ALA A 126 -8.42 9.97 -6.54
C ALA A 126 -7.28 8.95 -6.35
N LEU A 127 -6.12 9.43 -5.91
CA LEU A 127 -5.00 8.58 -5.50
C LEU A 127 -4.87 8.58 -3.99
N GLY A 128 -4.60 7.41 -3.43
CA GLY A 128 -4.15 7.24 -2.05
C GLY A 128 -2.74 6.66 -2.05
N LEU A 129 -1.88 7.19 -1.19
CA LEU A 129 -0.55 6.66 -0.93
C LEU A 129 -0.40 6.48 0.57
N LEU A 130 0.08 5.31 0.97
CA LEU A 130 0.40 5.01 2.36
C LEU A 130 1.78 4.38 2.42
N GLU A 131 2.67 5.01 3.18
CA GLU A 131 4.05 4.59 3.36
C GLU A 131 4.27 4.08 4.77
N THR A 132 4.85 2.90 4.87
CA THR A 132 5.25 2.28 6.14
C THR A 132 6.76 2.09 6.17
N ARG A 133 7.31 1.94 7.37
CA ARG A 133 8.65 1.37 7.54
C ARG A 133 8.52 -0.14 7.72
N GLY A 134 8.98 -0.88 6.71
CA GLY A 134 8.92 -2.33 6.64
C GLY A 134 7.84 -2.86 5.71
N PHE A 135 8.20 -3.90 4.95
CA PHE A 135 7.33 -4.56 3.97
C PHE A 135 6.10 -5.25 4.58
N PRO A 136 6.16 -5.94 5.73
CA PRO A 136 4.97 -6.59 6.31
C PRO A 136 3.85 -5.63 6.67
N ALA A 137 4.19 -4.44 7.20
CA ALA A 137 3.21 -3.40 7.53
C ALA A 137 2.52 -2.88 6.27
N MET A 138 3.27 -2.63 5.19
CA MET A 138 2.71 -2.24 3.89
C MET A 138 1.74 -3.30 3.35
N VAL A 139 2.12 -4.58 3.41
CA VAL A 139 1.28 -5.68 2.90
C VAL A 139 0.00 -5.83 3.71
N GLY A 140 0.07 -5.78 5.05
CA GLY A 140 -1.12 -5.83 5.89
C GLY A 140 -2.03 -4.63 5.67
N ALA A 141 -1.46 -3.43 5.56
CA ALA A 141 -2.21 -2.23 5.22
C ALA A 141 -2.92 -2.34 3.87
N ALA A 142 -2.25 -2.88 2.84
CA ALA A 142 -2.84 -3.11 1.53
C ALA A 142 -4.01 -4.12 1.56
N ASP A 143 -3.88 -5.20 2.34
CA ASP A 143 -4.94 -6.18 2.56
C ASP A 143 -6.14 -5.55 3.27
N ALA A 144 -5.91 -4.75 4.31
CA ALA A 144 -6.96 -4.01 5.00
C ALA A 144 -7.67 -3.00 4.08
N MET A 145 -6.92 -2.23 3.29
CA MET A 145 -7.45 -1.27 2.31
C MET A 145 -8.39 -1.93 1.30
N THR A 146 -7.96 -3.03 0.68
CA THR A 146 -8.74 -3.74 -0.35
C THR A 146 -9.98 -4.44 0.19
N LYS A 147 -10.00 -4.77 1.49
CA LYS A 147 -11.20 -5.29 2.17
C LYS A 147 -12.15 -4.18 2.63
N ALA A 148 -11.65 -2.97 2.86
CA ALA A 148 -12.43 -1.87 3.39
C ALA A 148 -13.24 -1.12 2.33
N ALA A 149 -12.73 -1.01 1.09
CA ALA A 149 -13.42 -0.28 0.03
C ALA A 149 -13.06 -0.79 -1.38
N GLU A 150 -13.92 -0.45 -2.35
CA GLU A 150 -13.70 -0.72 -3.77
C GLU A 150 -12.61 0.22 -4.31
N ILE A 151 -11.37 -0.28 -4.31
CA ILE A 151 -10.17 0.41 -4.77
C ILE A 151 -9.32 -0.52 -5.64
N THR A 152 -8.48 0.06 -6.48
CA THR A 152 -7.47 -0.66 -7.26
C THR A 152 -6.09 -0.42 -6.67
N LEU A 153 -5.35 -1.50 -6.35
CA LEU A 153 -3.93 -1.43 -6.03
C LEU A 153 -3.13 -1.23 -7.31
N LEU A 154 -2.51 -0.04 -7.46
CA LEU A 154 -1.76 0.32 -8.67
C LEU A 154 -0.35 -0.27 -8.66
N ALA A 155 0.38 -0.04 -7.58
CA ALA A 155 1.77 -0.46 -7.43
C ALA A 155 2.20 -0.30 -5.97
N HIS A 156 3.37 -0.87 -5.66
CA HIS A 156 4.13 -0.49 -4.49
C HIS A 156 5.48 0.11 -4.92
N GLU A 157 6.05 0.95 -4.09
CA GLU A 157 7.31 1.65 -4.36
C GLU A 157 8.20 1.64 -3.11
N THR A 158 9.51 1.54 -3.30
CA THR A 158 10.48 1.55 -2.19
C THR A 158 11.60 2.54 -2.48
N ILE A 159 11.96 3.34 -1.47
CA ILE A 159 12.91 4.45 -1.62
C ILE A 159 14.14 4.36 -0.70
N GLY A 160 14.34 3.21 -0.04
CA GLY A 160 15.41 2.98 0.93
C GLY A 160 14.94 3.16 2.39
N GLU A 161 15.83 2.91 3.36
CA GLU A 161 15.54 2.93 4.81
C GLU A 161 14.36 2.05 5.27
N GLY A 162 14.04 1.03 4.47
CA GLY A 162 12.87 0.20 4.70
C GLY A 162 11.54 0.90 4.41
N LEU A 163 11.54 2.11 3.85
CA LEU A 163 10.31 2.81 3.45
C LEU A 163 9.68 2.13 2.24
N CYS A 164 8.44 1.69 2.44
CA CYS A 164 7.63 0.96 1.48
C CYS A 164 6.29 1.67 1.34
N THR A 165 5.96 2.13 0.14
CA THR A 165 4.70 2.82 -0.16
C THR A 165 3.78 1.93 -0.97
N ILE A 166 2.52 1.84 -0.57
CA ILE A 166 1.45 1.29 -1.40
C ILE A 166 0.67 2.42 -2.07
N ILE A 167 0.31 2.24 -3.34
CA ILE A 167 -0.42 3.22 -4.15
C ILE A 167 -1.76 2.60 -4.56
N ILE A 168 -2.85 3.30 -4.25
CA ILE A 168 -4.21 2.90 -4.56
C ILE A 168 -4.92 3.97 -5.38
N GLN A 169 -5.90 3.55 -6.18
CA GLN A 169 -6.75 4.43 -6.97
C GLN A 169 -8.23 4.06 -6.81
N GLY A 170 -9.12 5.05 -6.81
CA GLY A 170 -10.56 4.85 -6.72
C GLY A 170 -11.34 6.16 -6.69
N SER A 171 -12.60 6.11 -6.26
CA SER A 171 -13.33 7.33 -5.92
C SER A 171 -12.74 7.97 -4.64
N LEU A 172 -12.89 9.29 -4.48
CA LEU A 172 -12.35 9.99 -3.30
C LEU A 172 -12.84 9.39 -1.97
N SER A 173 -14.12 9.01 -1.90
CA SER A 173 -14.69 8.37 -0.70
C SER A 173 -14.08 7.01 -0.42
N ASN A 174 -13.91 6.17 -1.46
CA ASN A 174 -13.33 4.83 -1.31
C ASN A 174 -11.87 4.91 -0.90
N VAL A 175 -11.11 5.82 -1.51
CA VAL A 175 -9.71 6.06 -1.14
C VAL A 175 -9.59 6.53 0.30
N ALA A 176 -10.44 7.45 0.76
CA ALA A 176 -10.42 7.92 2.14
C ALA A 176 -10.68 6.77 3.15
N ILE A 177 -11.72 5.96 2.91
CA ILE A 177 -12.06 4.80 3.75
C ILE A 177 -10.92 3.77 3.75
N ALA A 178 -10.39 3.44 2.58
CA ALA A 178 -9.30 2.49 2.45
C ALA A 178 -8.06 2.97 3.21
N VAL A 179 -7.66 4.23 3.02
CA VAL A 179 -6.50 4.82 3.71
C VAL A 179 -6.66 4.76 5.22
N GLU A 180 -7.84 5.11 5.76
CA GLU A 180 -8.10 5.05 7.20
C GLU A 180 -7.94 3.62 7.76
N ALA A 181 -8.52 2.62 7.09
CA ALA A 181 -8.36 1.21 7.46
C ALA A 181 -6.88 0.76 7.36
N GLY A 182 -6.19 1.17 6.30
CA GLY A 182 -4.78 0.86 6.08
C GLY A 182 -3.85 1.49 7.12
N MET A 183 -4.14 2.72 7.56
CA MET A 183 -3.38 3.41 8.62
C MET A 183 -3.44 2.62 9.93
N HIS A 184 -4.65 2.22 10.34
CA HIS A 184 -4.83 1.45 11.56
C HIS A 184 -4.06 0.13 11.53
N GLU A 185 -4.11 -0.59 10.40
CA GLU A 185 -3.42 -1.87 10.24
C GLU A 185 -1.89 -1.70 10.14
N ALA A 186 -1.42 -0.65 9.49
CA ALA A 186 0.00 -0.30 9.39
C ALA A 186 0.60 -0.04 10.78
N GLU A 187 -0.07 0.76 11.62
CA GLU A 187 0.34 1.05 13.00
C GLU A 187 0.27 -0.18 13.91
N ARG A 188 -0.67 -1.09 13.65
CA ARG A 188 -0.81 -2.35 14.40
C ARG A 188 0.34 -3.33 14.11
N ILE A 189 0.77 -3.43 12.85
CA ILE A 189 1.81 -4.37 12.40
C ILE A 189 3.22 -3.79 12.55
N GLY A 190 3.39 -2.51 12.28
CA GLY A 190 4.69 -1.84 12.24
C GLY A 190 4.57 -0.33 12.40
N GLU A 191 5.31 0.42 11.58
CA GLU A 191 5.36 1.87 11.68
C GLU A 191 4.77 2.53 10.42
N LEU A 192 3.75 3.36 10.62
CA LEU A 192 3.22 4.26 9.60
C LEU A 192 4.13 5.49 9.49
N ASN A 193 4.68 5.76 8.29
CA ASN A 193 5.60 6.88 8.05
C ASN A 193 4.88 8.10 7.47
N ALA A 194 4.10 7.92 6.40
CA ALA A 194 3.45 9.02 5.70
C ALA A 194 2.19 8.56 4.95
N VAL A 195 1.25 9.47 4.79
CA VAL A 195 0.01 9.27 4.04
C VAL A 195 -0.25 10.47 3.14
N MET A 196 -0.75 10.23 1.94
CA MET A 196 -1.14 11.27 0.99
C MET A 196 -2.42 10.86 0.26
N VAL A 197 -3.38 11.78 0.18
CA VAL A 197 -4.57 11.63 -0.65
C VAL A 197 -4.63 12.77 -1.64
N ILE A 198 -4.67 12.45 -2.93
CA ILE A 198 -4.75 13.42 -4.03
C ILE A 198 -6.11 13.24 -4.71
N PRO A 199 -7.09 14.14 -4.46
CA PRO A 199 -8.45 13.95 -4.94
C PRO A 199 -8.60 13.96 -6.47
N ARG A 200 -7.74 14.74 -7.14
CA ARG A 200 -7.75 14.94 -8.59
C ARG A 200 -6.30 15.06 -9.06
N PRO A 201 -5.59 13.94 -9.25
CA PRO A 201 -4.24 13.98 -9.80
C PRO A 201 -4.28 14.50 -11.24
N LEU A 202 -3.19 15.15 -11.67
CA LEU A 202 -3.04 15.51 -13.07
C LEU A 202 -2.69 14.28 -13.91
N GLY A 203 -3.14 14.22 -15.16
CA GLY A 203 -2.90 13.03 -16.01
C GLY A 203 -1.41 12.73 -16.23
N ASP A 204 -0.57 13.77 -16.33
CA ASP A 204 0.88 13.61 -16.42
C ASP A 204 1.49 13.04 -15.13
N LEU A 205 0.92 13.37 -13.98
CA LEU A 205 1.30 12.80 -12.69
C LEU A 205 0.95 11.31 -12.63
N GLU A 206 -0.29 10.93 -12.99
CA GLU A 206 -0.71 9.53 -12.98
C GLU A 206 0.15 8.65 -13.89
N ARG A 207 0.53 9.17 -15.07
CA ARG A 207 1.41 8.46 -16.01
C ARG A 207 2.83 8.28 -15.46
N SER A 208 3.28 9.19 -14.59
CA SER A 208 4.60 9.14 -13.98
C SER A 208 4.73 8.13 -12.84
N LEU A 209 3.61 7.64 -12.31
CA LEU A 209 3.60 6.68 -11.21
C LEU A 209 4.03 5.28 -11.67
N PRO A 210 4.66 4.49 -10.77
CA PRO A 210 4.94 3.09 -11.05
C PRO A 210 3.62 2.36 -11.31
N GLN A 211 3.63 1.46 -12.30
CA GLN A 211 2.48 0.60 -12.60
C GLN A 211 2.88 -0.86 -12.45
N ALA A 212 2.15 -1.58 -11.61
CA ALA A 212 2.29 -3.03 -11.56
C ALA A 212 1.75 -3.63 -12.87
N LYS A 213 2.52 -4.52 -13.47
CA LYS A 213 2.00 -5.39 -14.53
C LYS A 213 1.02 -6.35 -13.89
N GLN A 214 -0.27 -6.06 -13.98
CA GLN A 214 -1.30 -6.99 -13.53
C GLN A 214 -1.36 -8.13 -14.54
N GLU A 215 -0.73 -9.26 -14.20
CA GLU A 215 -1.05 -10.50 -14.90
C GLU A 215 -2.49 -10.87 -14.54
N PRO A 216 -3.34 -11.25 -15.51
CA PRO A 216 -4.69 -11.70 -15.20
C PRO A 216 -4.59 -12.85 -14.20
N VAL A 217 -5.18 -12.65 -13.02
CA VAL A 217 -5.24 -13.65 -11.95
C VAL A 217 -5.91 -14.89 -12.55
N LYS A 218 -5.12 -15.93 -12.82
CA LYS A 218 -5.65 -17.23 -13.19
C LYS A 218 -6.52 -17.69 -12.02
N GLU A 219 -7.74 -18.14 -12.32
CA GLU A 219 -8.62 -18.72 -11.30
C GLU A 219 -7.81 -19.73 -10.46
N PRO A 220 -7.93 -19.68 -9.11
CA PRO A 220 -7.19 -20.57 -8.23
C PRO A 220 -7.57 -22.01 -8.59
N GLN A 221 -6.66 -22.71 -9.27
CA GLN A 221 -6.86 -24.12 -9.50
C GLN A 221 -6.75 -24.82 -8.15
N PRO A 222 -7.68 -25.73 -7.81
CA PRO A 222 -7.57 -26.49 -6.58
C PRO A 222 -6.21 -27.20 -6.58
N ILE A 223 -5.41 -26.95 -5.54
CA ILE A 223 -4.16 -27.66 -5.32
C ILE A 223 -4.53 -29.14 -5.17
N ARG A 224 -4.25 -29.95 -6.19
CA ARG A 224 -4.30 -31.41 -6.05
C ARG A 224 -3.10 -31.82 -5.21
N LEU A 225 -3.24 -31.72 -3.89
CA LEU A 225 -2.31 -32.37 -2.98
C LEU A 225 -2.37 -33.87 -3.28
N PRO A 226 -1.26 -34.53 -3.65
CA PRO A 226 -1.20 -35.99 -3.70
C PRO A 226 -1.17 -36.49 -2.25
N LEU A 227 -2.28 -36.34 -1.53
CA LEU A 227 -2.50 -37.04 -0.28
C LEU A 227 -2.71 -38.51 -0.64
N ASN A 228 -1.65 -39.31 -0.60
CA ASN A 228 -1.79 -40.76 -0.48
C ASN A 228 -2.20 -41.07 0.96
N LEU A 229 -3.42 -40.66 1.32
CA LEU A 229 -4.07 -41.11 2.54
C LEU A 229 -4.54 -42.52 2.24
N GLU A 230 -3.80 -43.52 2.72
CA GLU A 230 -4.40 -44.83 2.91
C GLU A 230 -5.58 -44.64 3.85
N GLU A 231 -6.79 -44.69 3.31
CA GLU A 231 -7.99 -44.81 4.12
C GLU A 231 -7.80 -46.07 4.97
N ARG A 232 -7.48 -45.91 6.26
CA ARG A 232 -7.81 -46.95 7.22
C ARG A 232 -9.33 -47.06 7.20
N GLN A 233 -9.83 -47.95 6.35
CA GLN A 233 -11.16 -48.49 6.48
C GLN A 233 -11.26 -49.00 7.91
N LYS A 234 -11.96 -48.24 8.77
CA LYS A 234 -12.59 -48.88 9.92
C LYS A 234 -13.56 -49.86 9.28
N GLU A 235 -13.19 -51.14 9.25
CA GLU A 235 -14.17 -52.20 9.10
C GLU A 235 -15.25 -51.90 10.14
N LEU A 236 -16.39 -51.44 9.64
CA LEU A 236 -17.62 -51.39 10.40
C LEU A 236 -17.92 -52.84 10.73
N VAL A 237 -17.50 -53.26 11.91
CA VAL A 237 -17.95 -54.52 12.50
C VAL A 237 -19.47 -54.45 12.47
N PRO A 238 -20.17 -55.40 11.82
CA PRO A 238 -21.63 -55.36 11.78
C PRO A 238 -22.14 -55.34 13.22
N ALA A 239 -22.95 -54.35 13.55
CA ALA A 239 -23.66 -54.33 14.81
C ALA A 239 -24.53 -55.59 14.84
N ALA A 240 -24.09 -56.61 15.59
CA ALA A 240 -24.94 -57.73 15.93
C ALA A 240 -26.16 -57.15 16.63
N THR A 241 -27.34 -57.28 16.01
CA THR A 241 -28.62 -56.99 16.66
C THR A 241 -28.68 -57.83 17.93
N PRO A 242 -28.78 -57.23 19.12
CA PRO A 242 -29.05 -58.02 20.32
C PRO A 242 -30.46 -58.57 20.19
N GLU A 243 -30.56 -59.91 20.12
CA GLU A 243 -31.83 -60.61 20.30
C GLU A 243 -32.42 -60.19 21.64
N VAL A 244 -33.65 -59.69 21.62
CA VAL A 244 -34.38 -59.31 22.82
C VAL A 244 -34.88 -60.59 23.49
N GLU A 245 -34.06 -61.17 24.36
CA GLU A 245 -34.56 -62.06 25.40
C GLU A 245 -35.19 -61.22 26.51
N THR A 246 -36.51 -61.30 26.65
CA THR A 246 -37.25 -60.72 27.78
C THR A 246 -36.96 -61.51 29.06
N PRO A 247 -36.41 -60.89 30.13
CA PRO A 247 -36.38 -61.52 31.44
C PRO A 247 -37.64 -61.15 32.23
N ALA A 248 -38.26 -62.17 32.82
CA ALA A 248 -39.46 -62.09 33.62
C ALA A 248 -39.31 -61.24 34.90
N LYS A 249 -40.45 -60.66 35.31
CA LYS A 249 -40.80 -59.99 36.59
C LYS A 249 -39.81 -60.15 37.76
N ARG A 250 -39.40 -59.01 38.34
CA ARG A 250 -39.01 -58.91 39.76
C ARG A 250 -39.28 -57.50 40.32
N LEU A 251 -40.34 -57.45 41.14
CA LEU A 251 -40.72 -56.57 42.26
C LEU A 251 -40.16 -55.14 42.34
N GLU A 252 -41.07 -54.16 42.39
CA GLU A 252 -40.84 -52.79 42.82
C GLU A 252 -40.43 -52.75 44.30
N GLU A 253 -39.25 -52.22 44.61
CA GLU A 253 -38.90 -51.75 45.95
C GLU A 253 -39.18 -50.23 46.04
N PRO A 254 -39.72 -49.72 47.15
CA PRO A 254 -40.12 -48.31 47.25
C PRO A 254 -38.89 -47.39 47.33
N LEU A 255 -39.02 -46.23 46.68
CA LEU A 255 -38.04 -45.14 46.69
C LEU A 255 -37.82 -44.61 48.12
N GLU A 256 -36.59 -44.68 48.63
CA GLU A 256 -36.16 -43.87 49.77
C GLU A 256 -35.90 -42.43 49.29
N GLU A 257 -36.58 -41.46 49.90
CA GLU A 257 -36.36 -40.03 49.67
C GLU A 257 -34.97 -39.60 50.17
N PRO A 258 -34.25 -38.70 49.47
CA PRO A 258 -32.99 -38.17 49.99
C PRO A 258 -33.24 -37.24 51.18
N LEU A 259 -32.51 -37.50 52.26
CA LEU A 259 -32.48 -36.69 53.49
C LEU A 259 -32.01 -35.25 53.21
N GLU A 260 -32.78 -34.25 53.64
CA GLU A 260 -32.37 -32.85 53.68
C GLU A 260 -31.23 -32.67 54.72
N GLU A 261 -30.07 -32.17 54.28
CA GLU A 261 -29.02 -31.72 55.19
C GLU A 261 -29.42 -30.38 55.86
N PRO A 262 -29.21 -30.20 57.18
CA PRO A 262 -29.57 -28.95 57.85
C PRO A 262 -28.66 -27.80 57.44
N LEU A 263 -29.25 -26.65 57.12
CA LEU A 263 -28.55 -25.38 56.89
C LEU A 263 -27.72 -24.97 58.12
N GLU A 264 -26.40 -25.14 58.05
CA GLU A 264 -25.48 -24.53 59.01
C GLU A 264 -25.50 -23.00 58.85
N LYS A 265 -25.70 -22.33 59.98
CA LYS A 265 -25.75 -20.86 60.11
C LYS A 265 -24.44 -20.25 59.63
N ARG A 266 -24.49 -19.46 58.56
CA ARG A 266 -23.40 -18.55 58.18
C ARG A 266 -23.30 -17.44 59.23
N GLU A 267 -22.13 -17.27 59.84
CA GLU A 267 -21.82 -16.10 60.67
C GLU A 267 -21.86 -14.82 59.83
N PRO A 268 -22.35 -13.68 60.36
CA PRO A 268 -22.36 -12.42 59.64
C PRO A 268 -20.93 -11.85 59.51
N LEU A 269 -20.62 -11.34 58.33
CA LEU A 269 -19.38 -10.63 58.02
C LEU A 269 -19.23 -9.36 58.88
N PRO A 270 -18.00 -9.01 59.34
CA PRO A 270 -17.78 -7.78 60.10
C PRO A 270 -17.92 -6.53 59.22
N GLU A 271 -18.60 -5.51 59.75
CA GLU A 271 -18.81 -4.22 59.08
C GLU A 271 -17.50 -3.41 58.93
N PRO A 272 -17.35 -2.64 57.83
CA PRO A 272 -16.18 -1.81 57.61
C PRO A 272 -16.14 -0.60 58.56
N PRO A 273 -14.95 -0.14 59.00
CA PRO A 273 -14.83 0.95 59.96
C PRO A 273 -15.24 2.30 59.34
N GLU A 274 -16.10 3.02 60.05
CA GLU A 274 -16.50 4.40 59.75
C GLU A 274 -15.27 5.32 59.70
N ARG A 275 -15.02 5.96 58.54
CA ARG A 275 -14.18 7.15 58.50
C ARG A 275 -15.00 8.33 58.98
N ARG A 276 -14.63 8.86 60.14
CA ARG A 276 -15.01 10.18 60.65
C ARG A 276 -14.51 11.27 59.70
N GLU A 277 -15.31 12.35 59.68
CA GLU A 277 -15.21 13.61 58.95
C GLU A 277 -13.79 14.12 58.63
#